data_AF-A0A3B9DE21-F1
#
_entry.id   AF-A0A3B9DE21-F1
#
_cell.length_a   1.000
_cell.length_b   1.000
_cell.length_c   1.000
_cell.angle_alpha   90.00
_cell.angle_beta   90.00
_cell.angle_gamma   90.00
#
_symmetry.space_group_name_H-M   'P 1'
#
loop_
_entity.id
_entity.type
_entity.pdbx_description
1 polymer ?
#
loop_
_entity_poly.entity_id
_entity_poly.type
_entity_poly.pdbx_seq_one_letter_code
_entity_poly.pdbx_strand_id
1 'polypeptide(L)' 'LGAPVSIRRAGWSPDTLQVGQRVKVSGQRSRVEGSYGVCCVRMTKPDGSPIIEGGRVEEPPARR' A
#
# COMPACT_ATOMS: atom_id res chain seq x y z
N LEU A 1 -6.77 -14.11 -7.42
CA LEU A 1 -7.30 -14.14 -6.04
C LEU A 1 -7.89 -12.77 -5.74
N GLY A 2 -9.13 -12.68 -5.26
CA GLY A 2 -9.83 -11.40 -5.07
C GLY A 2 -9.24 -10.51 -3.97
N ALA A 3 -9.62 -9.23 -3.99
CA ALA A 3 -9.15 -8.19 -3.08
C ALA A 3 -9.16 -8.54 -1.57
N PRO A 4 -10.12 -9.31 -1.02
CA PRO A 4 -10.13 -9.66 0.40
C PRO A 4 -8.92 -10.49 0.85
N VAL A 5 -8.36 -11.32 -0.03
CA VAL A 5 -7.23 -12.20 0.29
C VAL A 5 -5.91 -11.44 0.29
N SER A 6 -5.73 -10.49 -0.64
CA SER A 6 -4.52 -9.67 -0.73
C SER A 6 -4.36 -8.73 0.48
N ILE A 7 -5.46 -8.19 1.00
CA ILE A 7 -5.46 -7.31 2.19
C ILE A 7 -4.99 -8.09 3.43
N ARG A 8 -5.54 -9.28 3.67
CA ARG A 8 -5.15 -10.12 4.81
C ARG A 8 -3.69 -10.58 4.73
N ARG A 9 -3.21 -10.97 3.54
CA ARG A 9 -1.81 -11.37 3.33
C ARG A 9 -0.82 -10.22 3.51
N ALA A 10 -1.27 -8.99 3.27
CA ALA A 10 -0.49 -7.79 3.57
C ALA A 10 -0.46 -7.47 5.07
N GLY A 11 -1.10 -8.26 5.94
CA GLY A 11 -1.13 -8.01 7.39
C GLY A 11 -2.05 -6.86 7.80
N TRP A 12 -2.92 -6.42 6.89
CA TRP A 12 -3.87 -5.34 7.16
C TRP A 12 -5.14 -5.92 7.79
N SER A 13 -5.28 -5.69 9.09
CA SER A 13 -6.47 -5.96 9.88
C SER A 13 -6.99 -4.64 10.44
N PRO A 14 -8.23 -4.61 10.97
CA PRO A 14 -8.72 -3.46 11.72
C PRO A 14 -7.81 -3.04 12.89
N ASP A 15 -6.99 -3.96 13.43
CA ASP A 15 -6.02 -3.68 14.50
C ASP A 15 -4.75 -2.98 14.00
N THR A 16 -4.35 -3.23 12.75
CA THR A 16 -3.09 -2.70 12.17
C THR A 16 -3.31 -1.52 11.22
N LEU A 17 -4.44 -1.49 10.51
CA LEU A 17 -4.89 -0.40 9.65
C LEU A 17 -6.36 -0.10 9.96
N GLN A 18 -6.56 0.89 10.82
CA GLN A 18 -7.89 1.23 11.32
C GLN A 18 -8.75 1.91 10.24
N VAL A 19 -10.06 1.69 10.31
CA VAL A 19 -11.02 2.41 9.47
C VAL A 19 -10.92 3.91 9.77
N GLY A 20 -10.76 4.71 8.72
CA GLY A 20 -10.57 6.17 8.82
C GLY A 20 -9.12 6.60 9.02
N GLN A 21 -8.17 5.68 9.19
CA GLN A 21 -6.75 6.01 9.26
C GLN A 21 -6.26 6.59 7.94
N ARG A 22 -5.55 7.72 8.02
CA ARG A 22 -4.90 8.34 6.86
C ARG A 22 -3.62 7.57 6.52
N VAL A 23 -3.42 7.36 5.22
CA VAL A 23 -2.25 6.68 4.66
C VAL A 23 -1.68 7.50 3.51
N LYS A 24 -0.38 7.38 3.30
CA LYS A 24 0.29 7.91 2.12
C LYS A 24 0.40 6.80 1.08
N VAL A 25 -0.04 7.09 -0.14
CA VAL A 25 -0.07 6.17 -1.28
C VAL A 25 0.88 6.70 -2.34
N SER A 26 1.84 5.89 -2.77
CA SER A 26 2.72 6.20 -3.89
C SER A 26 2.77 5.02 -4.86
N GLY A 27 2.91 5.28 -6.15
CA GLY A 27 3.02 4.25 -7.18
C GLY A 27 2.85 4.84 -8.56
N GLN A 28 2.69 3.98 -9.57
CA GLN A 28 2.55 4.45 -10.94
C GLN A 28 1.08 4.80 -11.23
N ARG A 29 0.80 6.07 -11.50
CA ARG A 29 -0.55 6.53 -11.87
C ARG A 29 -1.01 5.85 -13.17
N SER A 30 -2.31 5.58 -13.29
CA SER A 30 -2.87 5.17 -14.56
C SER A 30 -2.58 6.21 -15.65
N ARG A 31 -2.24 5.71 -16.84
CA ARG A 31 -1.83 6.52 -18.00
C ARG A 31 -2.89 6.60 -19.10
N VAL A 32 -3.98 5.82 -18.97
CA VAL A 32 -5.06 5.81 -19.96
C VAL A 32 -6.00 6.98 -19.68
N GLU A 33 -6.35 7.75 -20.71
CA GLU A 33 -7.27 8.88 -20.60
C GLU A 33 -8.62 8.43 -20.01
N GLY A 34 -9.18 9.24 -19.11
CA GLY A 34 -10.41 8.90 -18.40
C GLY A 34 -10.31 7.76 -17.36
N SER A 35 -9.12 7.18 -17.13
CA SER A 35 -8.92 6.15 -16.11
C SER A 35 -8.28 6.72 -14.84
N TYR A 36 -8.60 6.08 -13.71
CA TYR A 36 -8.14 6.49 -12.38
C TYR A 36 -7.49 5.31 -11.66
N GLY A 37 -6.63 5.62 -10.71
CA GLY A 37 -5.96 4.63 -9.87
C GLY A 37 -4.44 4.69 -9.97
N VAL A 38 -3.81 3.87 -9.13
CA VAL A 38 -2.37 3.77 -8.98
C VAL A 38 -2.02 2.28 -8.99
N CYS A 39 -1.14 1.85 -9.89
CA CYS A 39 -0.55 0.51 -9.85
C CYS A 39 0.57 0.47 -8.84
N CYS A 40 0.83 -0.75 -8.36
CA CYS A 40 2.12 -1.10 -7.80
C CYS A 40 2.36 -0.24 -6.54
N VAL A 41 1.31 -0.15 -5.73
CA VAL A 41 1.19 0.84 -4.68
C VAL A 41 2.09 0.48 -3.50
N ARG A 42 2.84 1.47 -3.04
CA ARG A 42 3.42 1.53 -1.71
C ARG A 42 2.52 2.37 -0.80
N MET A 43 2.09 1.78 0.31
CA MET A 43 1.29 2.44 1.33
C MET A 43 2.08 2.57 2.63
N THR A 44 2.15 3.77 3.19
CA THR A 44 2.80 4.07 4.47
C THR A 44 1.86 4.89 5.36
N LYS A 45 2.23 5.06 6.63
CA LYS A 45 1.65 6.11 7.46
C LYS A 45 1.99 7.50 6.86
N PRO A 46 1.29 8.58 7.28
CA PRO A 46 1.54 9.93 6.74
C PRO A 46 2.98 10.42 6.97
N ASP A 47 3.61 9.98 8.05
CA ASP A 47 5.02 10.28 8.39
C ASP A 47 6.03 9.45 7.56
N GLY A 48 5.57 8.51 6.74
CA GLY A 48 6.40 7.64 5.92
C GLY A 48 6.79 6.30 6.57
N SER A 49 6.46 6.08 7.85
CA SER A 49 6.71 4.81 8.53
C SER A 49 5.79 3.69 7.99
N PRO A 50 6.20 2.41 8.08
CA PRO A 50 5.36 1.32 7.61
C PRO A 50 4.07 1.21 8.45
N ILE A 51 2.99 0.77 7.82
CA ILE A 51 1.69 0.59 8.49
C ILE A 51 1.78 -0.54 9.53
N ILE A 52 2.62 -1.54 9.28
CA ILE A 52 2.86 -2.72 10.14
C ILE A 52 4.35 -2.91 10.40
N GLU A 53 4.74 -3.13 11.65
CA GLU A 53 6.12 -3.49 12.00
C GLU A 53 6.42 -4.92 11.50
N GLY A 54 7.53 -5.08 10.78
CA GLY A 54 7.90 -6.37 10.17
C GLY A 54 7.00 -6.85 9.02
N GLY A 55 6.01 -6.05 8.62
CA GLY A 55 5.03 -6.43 7.62
C GLY A 55 5.23 -5.74 6.28
N ARG A 56 5.93 -6.44 5.40
CA ARG A 56 6.07 -6.26 3.95
C ARG A 56 5.63 -4.90 3.35
N VAL A 57 6.48 -3.89 3.56
CA VAL A 57 6.94 -3.02 2.46
C VAL A 57 8.46 -3.21 2.38
N GLU A 58 8.89 -4.39 1.92
CA GLU A 58 10.29 -4.62 1.55
C GLU A 58 10.37 -4.65 0.03
N GLU A 59 11.01 -3.62 -0.54
CA GLU A 59 11.53 -3.64 -1.91
C GLU A 59 13.04 -3.90 -1.84
N PRO A 60 13.62 -4.69 -2.77
CA PRO A 60 15.07 -4.74 -2.93
C PRO A 60 15.60 -3.33 -3.25
N PRO A 61 16.87 -3.03 -2.91
CA PRO A 61 17.44 -1.70 -3.13
C PRO A 61 17.24 -1.28 -4.58
N ALA A 62 16.73 -0.06 -4.77
CA ALA A 62 16.50 0.51 -6.08
C ALA A 62 17.78 0.39 -6.92
N ARG A 63 17.74 -0.43 -7.98
CA ARG A 63 18.83 -0.47 -8.95
C ARG A 63 18.80 0.85 -9.71
N ARG A 64 19.90 1.61 -9.58
CA ARG A 64 20.27 2.70 -10.48
C ARG A 64 20.54 2.19 -11.87
#